data_AF-A0A3M2XXA4-F1
#
_entry.id   AF-A0A3M2XXA4-F1
#
_cell.length_a   1.000
_cell.length_b   1.000
_cell.length_c   1.000
_cell.angle_alpha   90.00
_cell.angle_beta   90.00
_cell.angle_gamma   90.00
#
_symmetry.space_group_name_H-M   'P 1'
#
loop_
_entity.id
_entity.type
_entity.pdbx_description
1 polymer ?
#
loop_
_entity_poly.entity_id
_entity_poly.type
_entity_poly.pdbx_seq_one_letter_code
_entity_poly.pdbx_strand_id
1 'polypeptide(L)'
;FQPDALPEGVAKTPLSTSEKNALLRYGSNEPLLFVGHYWRSGIPAPIRPNLACLDYSAVLYGKLVAYRLDQETHVDPDKFVWVDVQRPEVSP
;
A
#
# COMPACT_ATOMS: atom_id res chain seq x y z
N PHE A 1 -7.12 -13.18 -2.32
CA PHE A 1 -8.52 -12.99 -2.73
C PHE A 1 -8.77 -11.50 -2.87
N GLN A 2 -8.99 -11.03 -4.09
CA GLN A 2 -9.57 -9.71 -4.31
C GLN A 2 -11.09 -9.87 -4.22
N PRO A 3 -11.83 -8.92 -3.61
CA PRO A 3 -13.27 -8.90 -3.75
C PRO A 3 -13.64 -8.67 -5.22
N ASP A 4 -14.79 -9.21 -5.62
CA ASP A 4 -15.34 -8.94 -6.94
C ASP A 4 -15.50 -7.43 -7.16
N ALA A 5 -15.39 -7.03 -8.43
CA ALA A 5 -15.65 -5.65 -8.81
C ALA A 5 -17.06 -5.23 -8.37
N LEU A 6 -17.19 -3.99 -7.91
CA LEU A 6 -18.50 -3.41 -7.61
C LEU A 6 -19.36 -3.42 -8.88
N PRO A 7 -20.68 -3.63 -8.76
CA PRO A 7 -21.60 -3.46 -9.89
C PRO A 7 -21.42 -2.09 -10.56
N GLU A 8 -21.51 -2.02 -11.90
CA GLU A 8 -21.14 -0.84 -12.68
C GLU A 8 -21.82 0.45 -12.20
N GLY A 9 -23.12 0.39 -11.89
CA GLY A 9 -23.87 1.53 -11.37
C GLY A 9 -23.32 2.04 -10.03
N VAL A 10 -22.93 1.13 -9.14
CA VAL A 10 -22.34 1.47 -7.82
C VAL A 10 -20.95 2.06 -8.00
N ALA A 11 -20.11 1.44 -8.83
CA ALA A 11 -18.73 1.90 -9.09
C ALA A 11 -18.67 3.33 -9.64
N LYS A 12 -19.69 3.75 -10.39
CA LYS A 12 -19.81 5.10 -10.98
C LYS A 12 -20.56 6.09 -10.10
N THR A 13 -21.17 5.66 -8.99
CA THR A 13 -21.95 6.53 -8.12
C THR A 13 -21.01 7.41 -7.28
N PRO A 14 -21.04 8.76 -7.44
CA PRO A 14 -20.21 9.63 -6.63
C PRO A 14 -20.66 9.62 -5.17
N LEU A 15 -19.71 9.55 -4.24
CA LEU A 15 -20.00 9.74 -2.83
C LEU A 15 -20.49 11.17 -2.57
N SER A 16 -21.58 11.29 -1.83
CA SER A 16 -22.08 12.55 -1.29
C SER A 16 -21.10 13.17 -0.29
N THR A 17 -21.31 14.44 0.06
CA THR A 17 -20.47 15.13 1.04
C THR A 17 -20.54 14.46 2.43
N SER A 18 -21.71 14.00 2.86
CA SER A 18 -21.87 13.31 4.14
C SER A 18 -21.13 11.97 4.15
N GLU A 19 -21.22 11.19 3.07
CA GLU A 19 -20.49 9.92 2.96
C GLU A 19 -18.98 10.12 2.95
N LYS A 20 -18.49 11.13 2.22
CA LYS A 20 -17.06 11.50 2.23
C LYS A 20 -16.57 11.90 3.63
N ASN A 21 -17.41 12.60 4.39
CA ASN A 21 -17.11 13.00 5.76
C ASN A 21 -17.18 11.83 6.76
N ALA A 22 -17.95 10.79 6.45
CA ALA A 22 -18.02 9.56 7.23
C ALA A 22 -16.87 8.57 6.94
N LEU A 23 -16.03 8.83 5.93
CA LEU A 23 -14.87 7.99 5.65
C LEU A 23 -13.89 8.04 6.82
N LEU A 24 -13.58 6.85 7.37
CA LEU A 24 -12.57 6.71 8.40
C LEU A 24 -11.20 7.11 7.84
N ARG A 25 -10.47 7.92 8.62
CA ARG A 25 -9.11 8.33 8.30
C ARG A 25 -8.18 7.88 9.41
N TYR A 26 -7.07 7.26 9.03
CA TYR A 26 -5.99 6.99 9.95
C TYR A 26 -5.19 8.28 10.18
N GLY A 27 -5.22 8.79 11.42
CA GLY A 27 -4.59 10.05 11.81
C GLY A 27 -3.07 9.98 11.84
N SER A 28 -2.40 11.13 11.80
CA SER A 28 -0.94 11.22 11.86
C SER A 28 -0.36 10.90 13.24
N ASN A 29 -1.18 11.00 14.29
CA ASN A 29 -0.79 10.76 15.68
C ASN A 29 -1.20 9.35 16.16
N GLU A 30 -1.81 8.56 15.27
CA GLU A 30 -2.11 7.16 15.52
C GLU A 30 -0.82 6.33 15.49
N PRO A 31 -0.83 5.10 16.04
CA PRO A 31 0.33 4.20 16.01
C PRO A 31 0.94 3.98 14.61
N LEU A 32 2.11 3.34 14.56
CA LEU A 32 2.66 2.88 13.28
C LEU A 32 1.73 1.84 12.64
N LEU A 33 1.41 2.06 11.37
CA LEU A 33 0.57 1.17 10.58
C LEU A 33 1.31 0.71 9.31
N PHE A 34 1.44 -0.61 9.17
CA PHE A 34 1.97 -1.27 7.98
C PHE A 34 0.86 -2.07 7.31
N VAL A 35 0.60 -1.80 6.03
CA VAL A 35 -0.50 -2.44 5.28
C VAL A 35 -0.03 -3.05 3.98
N GLY A 36 -0.83 -3.95 3.43
CA GLY A 36 -0.70 -4.44 2.06
C GLY A 36 -1.96 -4.12 1.24
N HIS A 37 -2.27 -4.96 0.25
CA HIS A 37 -3.51 -4.96 -0.54
C HIS A 37 -3.68 -3.86 -1.61
N TYR A 38 -2.91 -2.77 -1.52
CA TYR A 38 -3.07 -1.62 -2.43
C TYR A 38 -2.25 -1.68 -3.72
N TRP A 39 -1.56 -2.81 -4.00
CA TRP A 39 -0.90 -3.09 -5.29
C TRP A 39 -0.08 -1.89 -5.80
N ARG A 40 0.79 -1.35 -4.94
CA ARG A 40 1.63 -0.21 -5.30
C ARG A 40 2.69 -0.60 -6.33
N SER A 41 3.27 0.41 -6.96
CA SER A 41 4.41 0.31 -7.86
C SER A 41 5.44 1.40 -7.54
N GLY A 42 6.63 1.30 -8.14
CA GLY A 42 7.73 2.25 -7.94
C GLY A 42 8.64 1.89 -6.76
N ILE A 43 9.31 2.91 -6.20
CA ILE A 43 10.25 2.76 -5.09
C ILE A 43 9.46 2.71 -3.76
N PRO A 44 9.75 1.74 -2.87
CA PRO A 44 9.24 1.72 -1.50
C PRO A 44 9.48 3.01 -0.73
N ALA A 45 8.41 3.60 -0.21
CA ALA A 45 8.47 4.85 0.56
C ALA A 45 7.27 4.99 1.50
N PRO A 46 7.42 5.69 2.64
CA PRO A 46 6.32 6.00 3.54
C PRO A 46 5.20 6.76 2.82
N ILE A 47 3.94 6.49 3.19
CA ILE A 47 2.78 7.29 2.78
C ILE A 47 2.66 8.52 3.71
N ARG A 48 2.92 8.31 5.00
CA ARG A 48 3.04 9.32 6.06
C ARG A 48 4.10 8.87 7.06
N PRO A 49 4.55 9.75 7.97
CA PRO A 49 5.52 9.36 9.00
C PRO A 49 5.08 8.16 9.86
N ASN A 50 3.79 7.83 9.97
CA ASN A 50 3.30 6.67 10.72
C ASN A 50 2.62 5.59 9.86
N LEU A 51 2.71 5.67 8.52
CA LEU A 51 1.97 4.78 7.62
C LEU A 51 2.83 4.37 6.42
N ALA A 52 2.99 3.06 6.25
CA ALA A 52 3.64 2.46 5.09
C ALA A 52 2.77 1.35 4.47
N CYS A 53 2.77 1.28 3.13
CA CYS A 53 2.27 0.12 2.41
C CYS A 53 3.47 -0.71 1.97
N LEU A 54 3.44 -2.03 2.16
CA LEU A 54 4.49 -2.97 1.75
C LEU A 54 4.08 -3.83 0.55
N ASP A 55 2.83 -3.71 0.09
CA ASP A 55 2.38 -4.40 -1.10
C ASP A 55 2.75 -3.62 -2.36
N TYR A 56 3.90 -4.00 -2.94
CA TYR A 56 4.39 -3.48 -4.21
C TYR A 56 4.18 -4.47 -5.37
N SER A 57 3.01 -5.12 -5.37
CA SER A 57 2.55 -5.94 -6.50
C SER A 57 3.53 -7.06 -6.88
N ALA A 58 4.14 -7.74 -5.89
CA ALA A 58 5.11 -8.81 -6.12
C ALA A 58 4.58 -9.88 -7.10
N VAL A 59 3.30 -10.27 -6.99
CA VAL A 59 2.66 -11.25 -7.89
C VAL A 59 2.46 -10.75 -9.32
N LEU A 60 2.57 -9.44 -9.55
CA LEU A 60 2.53 -8.81 -10.87
C LEU A 60 3.93 -8.36 -11.32
N TYR A 61 4.97 -9.07 -10.88
CA TYR A 61 6.37 -8.78 -11.23
C TYR A 61 6.85 -7.40 -10.76
N GLY A 62 6.27 -6.93 -9.64
CA GLY A 62 6.72 -5.74 -8.94
C GLY A 62 7.88 -6.06 -7.99
N LYS A 63 7.77 -5.59 -6.75
CA LYS A 63 8.79 -5.79 -5.72
C LYS A 63 8.21 -6.57 -4.55
N LEU A 64 8.99 -7.52 -4.04
CA LEU A 64 8.73 -8.10 -2.72
C LEU A 64 9.42 -7.22 -1.69
N VAL A 65 8.63 -6.52 -0.88
CA VAL A 65 9.10 -5.44 0.02
C VAL A 65 8.90 -5.85 1.47
N ALA A 66 9.88 -5.51 2.30
CA ALA A 66 9.79 -5.54 3.75
C ALA A 66 10.32 -4.23 4.34
N TYR A 67 10.00 -3.99 5.61
CA TYR A 67 10.48 -2.84 6.38
C TYR A 67 11.16 -3.32 7.66
N ARG A 68 12.35 -2.79 7.96
CA ARG A 68 13.12 -3.14 9.17
C ARG A 68 12.77 -2.20 10.32
N LEU A 69 11.75 -2.57 11.08
CA LEU A 69 11.34 -1.85 12.29
C LEU A 69 12.26 -2.18 13.46
N ASP A 70 12.83 -1.15 14.10
CA ASP A 70 13.52 -1.28 15.38
C ASP A 70 12.64 -0.62 16.48
N GLN A 71 13.11 0.48 17.07
CA GLN A 71 12.44 1.22 18.14
C GLN A 71 11.92 2.58 17.68
N GLU A 72 12.04 2.91 16.40
CA GLU A 72 11.56 4.18 15.86
C GLU A 72 10.03 4.30 15.97
N THR A 73 9.56 5.54 16.17
CA THR A 73 8.13 5.88 16.21
C THR A 73 7.64 6.51 14.91
N HIS A 74 8.53 6.66 13.92
CA HIS A 74 8.23 7.15 12.59
C HIS A 74 8.89 6.23 11.56
N VAL A 75 8.22 5.99 10.44
CA VAL A 75 8.71 5.19 9.32
C VAL A 75 9.88 5.91 8.66
N ASP A 76 11.04 5.27 8.68
CA ASP A 76 12.28 5.73 8.07
C ASP A 76 12.40 5.23 6.61
N PRO A 77 12.46 6.13 5.61
CA PRO A 77 12.63 5.74 4.21
C PRO A 77 13.82 4.82 3.93
N ASP A 78 14.89 4.88 4.73
CA ASP A 78 16.12 4.11 4.51
C ASP A 78 16.04 2.66 5.04
N LYS A 79 14.93 2.32 5.71
CA LYS A 79 14.71 0.99 6.32
C LYS A 79 13.80 0.09 5.49
N PHE A 80 13.39 0.53 4.31
CA PHE A 80 12.75 -0.33 3.32
C PHE A 80 13.80 -1.22 2.64
N VAL A 81 13.50 -2.51 2.55
CA VAL A 81 14.32 -3.50 1.84
C VAL A 81 13.44 -4.26 0.86
N TRP A 82 13.96 -4.52 -0.35
CA TRP A 82 13.19 -5.22 -1.37
C TRP A 82 14.06 -5.96 -2.37
N VAL A 83 13.42 -6.91 -3.06
CA VAL A 83 13.94 -7.55 -4.27
C VAL A 83 12.97 -7.35 -5.42
N ASP A 84 13.49 -7.22 -6.63
CA ASP A 84 12.70 -7.21 -7.86
C ASP A 84 12.21 -8.62 -8.20
N VAL A 85 10.92 -8.78 -8.48
CA VAL A 85 10.35 -10.05 -8.90
C VAL A 85 10.54 -10.20 -10.40
N GLN A 86 11.39 -11.16 -10.80
CA GLN A 86 11.69 -11.43 -12.20
C GLN A 86 10.50 -12.06 -12.93
N ARG A 87 10.32 -11.70 -14.21
CA ARG A 87 9.40 -12.42 -15.10
C ARG A 87 10.09 -13.69 -15.61
N PRO A 88 9.52 -14.90 -15.36
CA PRO A 88 10.14 -16.16 -15.76
C PRO A 88 10.43 -16.26 -17.27
N GLU A 89 9.63 -15.58 -18.10
CA GLU A 89 9.69 -15.67 -19.56
C GLU A 89 10.65 -14.65 -20.22
N VAL A 90 11.32 -13.81 -19.41
CA VAL A 90 12.28 -12.81 -19.89
C VAL A 90 13.63 -13.06 -19.20
N SER A 91 14.23 -14.21 -19.50
CA SER A 91 15.68 -14.37 -19.38
C SER A 91 16.28 -14.28 -20.79
N PRO A 92 17.45 -13.65 -20.98
CA PRO A 92 18.12 -13.62 -22.27
C PRO A 92 18.48 -15.02 -22.79
#